data_AF-A0A8I0A9M5-F1
#
_entry.id   AF-A0A8I0A9M5-F1
#
_cell.length_a   1.000
_cell.length_b   1.000
_cell.length_c   1.000
_cell.angle_alpha   90.00
_cell.angle_beta   90.00
_cell.angle_gamma   90.00
#
_symmetry.space_group_name_H-M   'P 1'
#
loop_
_entity.id
_entity.type
_entity.pdbx_description
1 polymer ?
#
loop_
_entity_poly.entity_id
_entity_poly.type
_entity_poly.pdbx_seq_one_letter_code
_entity_poly.pdbx_strand_id
1 'polypeptide(L)'
;MGLIELIILSVGLAMDAFAVGITFAFLKVSIIPAVTLIGIITLVISMSGVKIGNVFGDKFKSKAELLGGVILICIGLKILLEHTGII
;
A
#
# COMPACT_ATOMS: atom_id res chain seq x y z
N MET A 1 4.45 -16.26 -8.94
CA MET A 1 4.60 -15.96 -7.51
C MET A 1 5.03 -17.21 -6.79
N GLY A 2 6.33 -17.32 -6.50
CA GLY A 2 6.84 -18.32 -5.58
C GLY A 2 6.50 -17.98 -4.11
N LEU A 3 6.66 -18.95 -3.21
CA LEU A 3 6.43 -18.76 -1.77
C LEU A 3 7.28 -17.61 -1.20
N ILE A 4 8.51 -17.46 -1.69
CA ILE A 4 9.45 -16.41 -1.26
C ILE A 4 8.93 -15.02 -1.63
N GLU A 5 8.37 -14.82 -2.84
CA GLU A 5 7.78 -13.54 -3.25
C GLU A 5 6.59 -13.17 -2.35
N LEU A 6 5.72 -14.13 -2.03
CA LEU A 6 4.58 -13.89 -1.15
C LEU A 6 5.01 -13.50 0.26
N ILE A 7 6.06 -14.13 0.79
CA ILE A 7 6.63 -13.79 2.10
C ILE A 7 7.21 -12.37 2.08
N ILE A 8 8.03 -12.03 1.09
CA ILE A 8 8.66 -10.70 0.98
C ILE A 8 7.59 -9.60 0.84
N LEU A 9 6.58 -9.81 -0.01
CA LEU A 9 5.51 -8.85 -0.24
C LEU A 9 4.63 -8.69 1.00
N SER A 10 4.31 -9.79 1.70
CA SER A 10 3.52 -9.75 2.93
C SER A 10 4.26 -9.07 4.08
N VAL A 11 5.59 -9.28 4.21
CA VAL A 11 6.40 -8.59 5.22
C VAL A 11 6.49 -7.09 4.91
N GLY A 12 6.72 -6.72 3.64
CA GLY A 12 6.75 -5.31 3.22
C GLY A 12 5.43 -4.59 3.51
N LEU A 13 4.30 -5.22 3.18
CA LEU A 13 2.96 -4.66 3.45
C LEU A 13 2.67 -4.52 4.95
N ALA A 14 3.18 -5.44 5.79
CA ALA A 14 3.03 -5.35 7.24
C ALA A 14 3.84 -4.20 7.85
N MET A 15 5.05 -3.93 7.32
CA MET A 15 5.90 -2.83 7.80
C MET A 15 5.28 -1.45 7.52
N ASP A 16 4.59 -1.28 6.39
CA ASP A 16 3.88 -0.05 6.04
C ASP A 16 2.78 0.29 7.07
N ALA A 17 1.92 -0.68 7.38
CA ALA A 17 0.87 -0.51 8.39
C ALA A 17 1.42 -0.27 9.80
N PHE A 18 2.56 -0.90 10.14
CA PHE A 18 3.24 -0.72 11.43
C PHE A 18 3.80 0.69 11.62
N ALA A 19 4.45 1.25 10.59
CA ALA A 19 5.01 2.61 10.63
C ALA A 19 3.91 3.66 10.89
N VAL A 20 2.80 3.57 10.16
CA VAL A 20 1.64 4.46 10.33
C VAL A 20 1.05 4.33 11.75
N GLY A 21 0.96 3.11 12.29
CA GLY A 21 0.50 2.87 13.66
C GLY A 21 1.38 3.54 14.73
N ILE A 22 2.70 3.48 14.59
CA ILE A 22 3.63 4.16 15.49
C ILE A 22 3.46 5.68 15.39
N THR A 23 3.41 6.24 14.18
CA THR A 23 3.25 7.69 13.97
C THR A 23 1.97 8.21 14.61
N PHE A 24 0.85 7.49 14.53
CA PHE A 24 -0.39 7.88 15.21
C PHE A 24 -0.29 7.83 16.73
N ALA A 25 0.43 6.85 17.29
CA ALA A 25 0.68 6.78 18.74
C ALA A 25 1.49 8.00 19.23
N PHE A 26 2.44 8.49 18.43
CA PHE A 26 3.21 9.69 18.75
C PHE A 26 2.43 11.00 18.56
N LEU A 27 1.47 11.06 17.63
CA LEU A 27 0.70 12.27 17.33
C LEU A 27 -0.39 12.62 18.37
N LYS A 28 -0.58 11.84 19.45
CA LYS A 28 -1.66 12.06 20.46
C LYS A 28 -3.06 12.19 19.85
N VAL A 29 -3.26 11.70 18.63
CA VAL A 29 -4.56 11.62 17.99
C VAL A 29 -5.28 10.38 18.52
N SER A 30 -6.60 10.44 18.62
CA SER A 30 -7.46 9.33 18.99
C SER A 30 -7.18 8.11 18.10
N ILE A 31 -6.42 7.13 18.60
CA ILE A 31 -5.96 5.96 17.85
C ILE A 31 -7.15 5.11 17.37
N ILE A 32 -8.19 5.02 18.20
CA ILE A 32 -9.40 4.23 17.94
C ILE A 32 -10.11 4.65 16.64
N PRO A 33 -10.54 5.92 16.44
CA PRO A 33 -11.20 6.29 15.18
C PRO A 33 -10.26 6.22 13.97
N ALA A 34 -8.96 6.49 14.14
CA ALA A 34 -8.00 6.42 13.04
C ALA A 34 -7.83 4.98 12.52
N VAL A 35 -7.60 4.01 13.41
CA VAL A 35 -7.43 2.60 13.02
C VAL A 35 -8.73 2.00 12.49
N THR A 36 -9.89 2.36 13.05
CA THR A 36 -11.18 1.92 12.55
C THR A 36 -11.43 2.44 11.13
N LEU A 37 -11.11 3.71 10.86
CA LEU A 37 -11.23 4.27 9.52
C LEU A 37 -10.35 3.51 8.54
N ILE A 38 -9.04 3.41 8.80
CA ILE A 38 -8.05 2.71 7.95
C ILE A 38 -8.48 1.27 7.68
N GLY A 39 -8.93 0.56 8.72
CA GLY A 39 -9.47 -0.79 8.62
C GLY A 39 -10.64 -0.87 7.64
N ILE A 40 -11.64 0.00 7.77
CA ILE A 40 -12.81 0.04 6.89
C ILE A 40 -12.40 0.29 5.43
N ILE A 41 -11.59 1.32 5.16
CA ILE A 41 -11.18 1.65 3.77
C ILE A 41 -10.41 0.48 3.16
N THR A 42 -9.46 -0.09 3.89
CA THR A 42 -8.64 -1.22 3.42
C THR A 42 -9.50 -2.45 3.11
N LEU A 43 -10.50 -2.73 3.95
CA LEU A 43 -11.41 -3.85 3.77
C LEU A 43 -12.31 -3.66 2.55
N VAL A 44 -12.86 -2.46 2.37
CA VAL A 44 -13.68 -2.10 1.20
C VAL A 44 -12.87 -2.19 -0.09
N ILE A 45 -11.65 -1.63 -0.10
CA ILE A 45 -10.75 -1.66 -1.25
C ILE A 45 -10.33 -3.10 -1.55
N SER A 46 -9.97 -3.90 -0.55
CA SER A 46 -9.57 -5.30 -0.73
C SER A 46 -10.72 -6.15 -1.28
N MET A 47 -11.92 -6.04 -0.71
CA MET A 47 -13.11 -6.75 -1.22
C MET A 47 -13.45 -6.37 -2.66
N SER A 48 -13.38 -5.08 -2.98
CA SER A 48 -13.63 -4.58 -4.34
C SER A 48 -12.54 -5.03 -5.31
N GLY A 49 -11.28 -4.98 -4.88
CA GLY A 49 -10.11 -5.38 -5.65
C GLY A 49 -10.11 -6.87 -5.98
N VAL A 50 -10.51 -7.74 -5.04
CA VAL A 50 -10.63 -9.19 -5.30
C VAL A 50 -11.73 -9.47 -6.32
N LYS A 51 -12.89 -8.81 -6.24
CA LYS A 51 -13.98 -8.97 -7.23
C LYS A 51 -13.55 -8.51 -8.62
N ILE A 52 -12.96 -7.32 -8.72
CA ILE A 52 -12.49 -6.75 -10.00
C ILE A 52 -11.33 -7.58 -10.56
N GLY A 53 -10.40 -7.99 -9.71
CA GLY A 53 -9.25 -8.82 -10.05
C GLY A 53 -9.64 -10.22 -10.53
N ASN A 54 -10.71 -10.81 -10.00
CA ASN A 54 -11.20 -12.11 -10.49
C ASN A 54 -11.82 -12.03 -11.90
N VAL A 55 -12.41 -10.88 -12.27
CA VAL A 55 -13.05 -10.69 -13.60
C VAL A 55 -12.05 -10.20 -14.66
N PHE A 56 -11.12 -9.31 -14.29
CA PHE A 56 -10.17 -8.69 -15.22
C PHE A 56 -8.75 -9.28 -15.15
N GLY A 57 -8.48 -10.19 -14.21
CA GLY A 57 -7.14 -10.68 -13.88
C GLY A 57 -6.42 -11.39 -15.02
N ASP A 58 -7.13 -12.14 -15.87
CA ASP A 58 -6.51 -12.95 -16.91
C ASP A 58 -5.92 -12.08 -18.06
N LYS A 59 -6.55 -10.93 -18.36
CA LYS A 59 -6.16 -10.07 -19.49
C LYS A 59 -5.30 -8.86 -19.10
N PHE A 60 -5.37 -8.41 -17.84
CA PHE A 60 -4.70 -7.18 -17.38
C PHE A 60 -3.46 -7.41 -16.51
N LYS A 61 -3.12 -8.67 -16.17
CA LYS A 61 -2.00 -9.00 -15.26
C LYS A 61 -0.70 -8.27 -15.62
N SER A 62 -0.28 -8.34 -16.88
CA SER A 62 0.98 -7.71 -17.34
C SER A 62 0.92 -6.18 -17.35
N LYS A 63 -0.23 -5.57 -17.65
CA LYS A 63 -0.36 -4.10 -17.65
C LYS A 63 -0.49 -3.52 -16.24
N ALA A 64 -1.17 -4.23 -15.34
CA ALA A 64 -1.32 -3.83 -13.94
C ALA A 64 0.02 -3.85 -13.19
N GLU A 65 0.87 -4.85 -13.45
CA GLU A 65 2.19 -4.97 -12.83
C GLU A 65 3.12 -3.81 -13.25
N LEU A 66 3.12 -3.46 -14.54
CA LEU A 66 3.86 -2.32 -15.08
C LEU A 66 3.37 -0.98 -14.51
N LEU A 67 2.05 -0.80 -14.41
CA LEU A 67 1.45 0.42 -13.86
C LEU A 67 1.83 0.60 -12.38
N GLY A 68 1.76 -0.49 -11.59
CA GLY A 68 2.16 -0.49 -10.18
C GLY A 68 3.64 -0.14 -9.99
N GLY A 69 4.52 -0.70 -10.83
CA GLY A 69 5.95 -0.37 -10.83
C GLY A 69 6.23 1.12 -11.12
N VAL A 70 5.55 1.70 -12.11
CA VAL A 70 5.68 3.13 -12.45
C VAL A 70 5.23 4.02 -11.29
N ILE A 71 4.09 3.70 -10.65
CA ILE A 71 3.58 4.45 -9.50
C ILE A 71 4.58 4.41 -8.33
N LEU A 72 5.17 3.25 -8.05
CA LEU A 72 6.19 3.09 -7.00
C LEU A 72 7.45 3.94 -7.26
N ILE A 73 7.95 3.95 -8.50
CA ILE A 73 9.10 4.78 -8.89
C ILE A 73 8.77 6.27 -8.72
N CYS A 74 7.57 6.70 -9.12
CA CYS A 74 7.14 8.08 -8.94
C CYS A 74 7.04 8.49 -7.46
N ILE A 75 6.50 7.63 -6.59
CA ILE A 75 6.41 7.89 -5.14
C ILE A 75 7.82 7.99 -4.53
N GLY A 76 8.73 7.08 -4.89
CA GLY A 76 10.12 7.11 -4.40
C GLY A 76 10.87 8.38 -4.83
N LEU A 77 10.72 8.80 -6.09
CA LEU A 77 11.29 10.05 -6.60
C LEU A 77 10.70 11.27 -5.89
N LYS A 78 9.38 11.28 -5.66
CA LYS A 78 8.69 12.34 -4.91
C LYS A 78 9.29 12.53 -3.51
N ILE A 79 9.43 11.44 -2.76
CA ILE A 79 9.97 11.47 -1.39
C ILE A 79 11.45 11.92 -1.40
N LEU A 80 12.24 11.42 -2.36
CA LEU A 80 13.65 11.78 -2.47
C LEU A 80 13.86 13.27 -2.79
N LEU A 81 13.04 13.83 -3.69
CA LEU A 81 13.08 15.25 -4.04
C LEU A 81 12.63 16.14 -2.88
N GLU A 82 11.59 15.74 -2.16
CA GLU A 82 11.05 16.47 -0.99
C GLU A 82 12.05 16.48 0.17
N HIS A 83 12.79 15.38 0.40
CA HIS A 83 13.81 15.33 1.44
C HIS A 83 15.15 16.00 1.06
N THR A 84 15.46 16.14 -0.22
CA THR A 84 16.71 16.75 -0.70
C THR A 84 16.60 18.27 -0.88
N GLY A 85 15.42 18.86 -0.62
CA GLY A 85 15.23 20.31 -0.56
C GLY A 85 15.27 21.04 -1.91
N ILE A 86 14.97 20.32 -3.00
CA ILE A 86 14.85 20.91 -4.35
C ILE A 86 13.43 21.44 -4.59
N ILE A 87 12.44 20.99 -3.79
CA ILE A 87 11.03 21.41 -3.71
C ILE A 87 10.66 21.44 -2.23
#